data_AF-A0A2K3M7W6-F1
#
_entry.id   AF-A0A2K3M7W6-F1
#
_cell.length_a   1.000
_cell.length_b   1.000
_cell.length_c   1.000
_cell.angle_alpha   90.00
_cell.angle_beta   90.00
_cell.angle_gamma   90.00
#
_symmetry.space_group_name_H-M   'P 1'
#
loop_
_entity.id
_entity.type
_entity.pdbx_description
1 polymer ?
#
loop_
_entity_poly.entity_id
_entity_poly.type
_entity_poly.pdbx_seq_one_letter_code
_entity_poly.pdbx_strand_id
1 'polypeptide(L)' 'MSLLECGDLCQKNCSCNGYANIEIVNGGSGCVMWLDQLIDIRAYPVGGQDLFVRLAASDV' A
#
# COMPACT_ATOMS: atom_id res chain seq x y z
N MET A 1 4.00 2.54 -13.35
CA MET A 1 3.04 1.73 -12.57
C MET A 1 2.14 2.69 -11.83
N SER A 2 0.84 2.59 -12.11
CA SER A 2 -0.21 3.32 -11.39
C SER A 2 -0.53 2.64 -10.06
N LEU A 3 -1.20 3.38 -9.18
CA LEU A 3 -1.68 2.84 -7.90
C LEU A 3 -2.70 1.69 -8.09
N LEU A 4 -3.53 1.76 -9.14
CA LEU A 4 -4.50 0.71 -9.47
C LEU A 4 -3.79 -0.58 -9.89
N GLU A 5 -2.80 -0.49 -10.79
CA GLU A 5 -2.00 -1.64 -11.20
C GLU A 5 -1.23 -2.25 -10.01
N CYS A 6 -0.75 -1.41 -9.08
CA CYS A 6 -0.09 -1.86 -7.85
C CYS A 6 -1.06 -2.65 -6.94
N GLY A 7 -2.31 -2.19 -6.80
CA GLY A 7 -3.36 -2.89 -6.08
C GLY A 7 -3.69 -4.25 -6.71
N ASP A 8 -3.84 -4.30 -8.04
CA ASP A 8 -4.11 -5.55 -8.76
C ASP A 8 -2.98 -6.58 -8.59
N LEU A 9 -1.72 -6.12 -8.58
CA LEU A 9 -0.56 -6.98 -8.32
C LEU A 9 -0.54 -7.50 -6.88
N CYS A 10 -0.81 -6.64 -5.90
CA CYS A 10 -0.91 -7.05 -4.50
C CYS A 10 -2.05 -8.04 -4.28
N GLN A 11 -3.21 -7.81 -4.90
CA GLN A 11 -4.36 -8.71 -4.79
C GLN A 11 -4.06 -10.12 -5.31
N LYS A 12 -3.33 -10.22 -6.43
CA LYS A 12 -2.92 -11.49 -7.05
C LYS A 12 -1.81 -12.20 -6.26
N ASN A 13 -1.05 -11.49 -5.45
CA ASN A 13 0.00 -12.07 -4.60
C ASN A 13 -0.58 -12.38 -3.21
N CYS A 14 -0.83 -13.66 -2.89
CA CYS A 14 -1.39 -14.07 -1.60
C CYS A 14 -0.52 -13.73 -0.39
N SER A 15 0.77 -13.47 -0.57
CA SER A 15 1.66 -13.01 0.50
C SER A 15 1.63 -11.50 0.69
N CYS A 16 1.04 -10.73 -0.22
CA CYS A 16 0.98 -9.28 -0.07
C CYS A 16 0.07 -8.88 1.09
N ASN A 17 0.59 -8.07 2.01
CA ASN A 17 -0.11 -7.51 3.18
C ASN A 17 -0.44 -6.02 3.02
N GLY A 18 0.19 -5.34 2.06
CA GLY A 18 -0.14 -3.96 1.72
C GLY A 18 0.72 -3.40 0.60
N TYR A 19 0.31 -2.25 0.07
CA TYR A 19 1.00 -1.57 -1.03
C TYR A 19 0.88 -0.05 -0.93
N ALA A 20 1.81 0.65 -1.58
CA ALA A 20 1.82 2.12 -1.68
C ALA A 20 2.58 2.59 -2.92
N ASN A 21 2.45 3.88 -3.25
CA ASN A 21 3.35 4.54 -4.18
C ASN A 21 4.76 4.67 -3.56
N ILE A 22 5.80 4.71 -4.39
CA ILE A 22 7.17 4.99 -3.92
C ILE A 22 7.39 6.51 -3.82
N GLU A 23 6.95 7.23 -4.85
CA GLU A 23 6.99 8.69 -4.92
C GLU A 23 5.60 9.24 -4.61
N ILE A 24 5.53 10.32 -3.82
CA ILE A 24 4.27 10.97 -3.42
C ILE A 24 3.99 12.29 -4.14
N VAL A 25 4.96 12.78 -4.93
CA VAL A 25 4.80 14.02 -5.71
C VAL A 25 3.93 13.79 -6.95
N ASN A 26 3.28 14.85 -7.44
CA ASN A 26 2.50 14.85 -8.69
C ASN A 26 1.41 13.76 -8.77
N GLY A 27 0.73 13.44 -7.66
CA GLY A 27 -0.29 12.39 -7.61
C GLY A 27 0.28 10.97 -7.40
N GLY A 28 1.59 10.87 -7.25
CA GLY A 28 2.30 9.65 -6.87
C GLY A 28 2.66 8.73 -8.03
N SER A 29 3.75 7.97 -7.85
CA SER A 29 4.17 6.98 -8.85
C SER A 29 5.03 5.87 -8.23
N GLY A 30 5.22 4.78 -8.98
CA GLY A 30 5.93 3.60 -8.50
C GLY A 30 5.04 2.70 -7.66
N CYS A 31 5.59 1.58 -7.20
CA CYS A 31 4.86 0.63 -6.37
C CYS A 31 5.83 -0.08 -5.44
N VAL A 32 5.50 -0.05 -4.15
CA VAL A 32 6.11 -0.89 -3.14
C VAL A 32 5.05 -1.82 -2.57
N MET A 33 5.41 -3.08 -2.38
CA MET A 33 4.56 -4.11 -1.78
C MET A 33 5.27 -4.71 -0.59
N TRP A 34 4.53 -4.90 0.50
CA TRP A 34 4.98 -5.63 1.67
C TRP A 34 4.44 -7.06 1.62
N LEU A 35 5.34 -8.03 1.79
CA LEU A 35 5.00 -9.46 1.73
C LEU A 35 4.94 -10.14 3.11
N ASP A 36 5.19 -9.38 4.17
CA ASP A 36 5.24 -9.86 5.55
C ASP A 36 4.64 -8.78 6.47
N GLN A 37 4.84 -8.90 7.77
CA GLN A 37 4.28 -8.02 8.77
C GLN A 37 4.64 -6.55 8.54
N LEU A 38 3.64 -5.71 8.69
CA LEU A 38 3.76 -4.26 8.73
C LEU A 38 4.18 -3.84 10.15
N ILE A 39 5.48 -3.62 10.35
CA ILE A 39 6.05 -3.22 11.64
C ILE A 39 6.48 -1.75 11.64
N ASP A 40 6.58 -1.14 12.83
CA ASP A 40 7.07 0.23 13.03
C ASP A 40 6.29 1.32 12.27
N ILE A 41 4.99 1.11 12.05
CA ILE A 41 4.10 2.11 11.44
C ILE A 41 3.71 3.16 12.49
N ARG A 42 3.77 4.43 12.07
CA ARG A 42 3.25 5.57 12.83
C ARG A 42 2.48 6.54 11.93
N ALA A 43 1.42 7.11 12.47
CA ALA A 43 0.65 8.16 11.81
C ALA A 43 1.09 9.54 12.30
N TYR A 44 0.91 10.55 11.44
CA TYR A 44 1.18 11.95 11.75
C TYR A 44 -0.08 12.78 11.49
N PRO A 45 -0.36 13.84 12.29
CA PRO A 45 -1.51 14.71 12.07
C PRO A 45 -1.45 15.49 10.74
N VAL A 46 -0.24 15.76 10.25
CA VAL A 46 0.02 16.46 8.98
C VAL A 46 1.20 15.78 8.29
N GLY A 47 1.06 15.51 7.00
CA GLY A 47 2.07 14.80 6.19
C GLY A 47 1.91 13.28 6.27
N GLY A 48 3.00 12.56 6.02
CA GLY A 48 2.98 11.10 5.84
C GLY A 48 2.63 10.71 4.40
N GLN A 49 2.12 9.50 4.23
CA GLN A 49 1.69 8.96 2.94
C GLN A 49 0.58 7.93 3.13
N ASP A 50 -0.14 7.66 2.05
CA ASP A 50 -1.14 6.59 2.02
C ASP A 50 -0.45 5.21 2.01
N LEU A 51 -1.01 4.29 2.80
CA LEU A 51 -0.66 2.88 2.81
C LEU A 51 -1.95 2.07 2.68
N PHE A 52 -2.06 1.28 1.61
CA PHE A 52 -3.21 0.42 1.37
C PHE A 52 -2.95 -0.94 1.99
N VAL A 53 -3.62 -1.24 3.10
CA VAL A 53 -3.48 -2.51 3.83
C VAL A 53 -4.49 -3.51 3.29
N ARG A 54 -4.04 -4.74 3.03
CA ARG A 54 -4.94 -5.82 2.60
C ARG A 54 -5.74 -6.31 3.79
N LEU A 55 -7.07 -6.32 3.65
CA LEU A 55 -8.02 -6.83 4.64
C LEU A 55 -8.84 -7.99 4.07
N ALA A 56 -9.48 -8.75 4.95
CA ALA A 56 -10.51 -9.69 4.52
C ALA A 56 -11.74 -8.91 4.01
N ALA A 57 -12.47 -9.50 3.07
CA ALA A 57 -13.68 -8.88 2.53
C ALA A 57 -14.79 -8.68 3.59
N SER A 58 -14.72 -9.39 4.73
CA SER A 58 -15.64 -9.22 5.86
C SER A 58 -15.37 -7.98 6.70
N ASP A 59 -14.20 -7.37 6.57
CA ASP A 59 -13.71 -6.31 7.44
C ASP A 59 -13.83 -4.92 6.79
N VAL A 60 -14.47 -4.85 5.62
CA VAL A 60 -14.72 -3.64 4.81
C VAL A 60 -16.22 -3.46 4.64
#